data_AF-A0A832X0V3-F1
#
_entry.id   AF-A0A832X0V3-F1
#
_cell.length_a   1.000
_cell.length_b   1.000
_cell.length_c   1.000
_cell.angle_alpha   90.00
_cell.angle_beta   90.00
_cell.angle_gamma   90.00
#
_symmetry.space_group_name_H-M   'P 1'
#
loop_
_entity.id
_entity.type
_entity.pdbx_description
1 polymer ?
#
loop_
_entity_poly.entity_id
_entity_poly.type
_entity_poly.pdbx_seq_one_letter_code
_entity_poly.pdbx_strand_id
1 'polypeptide(L)'
;MVNSLSHLGVGLLIALTLGFKGKKRNVLGFLAILPDLDFIPYIVFALVSSSVSHEVRNQLFYLFGHREFMHSILFILLVTLLIWLKTKDRLFTAAGFAAIFSHVYLDYATSWKMRPFYPFSTGTSTLGA
;
A
#
# COMPACT_ATOMS: atom_id res chain seq x y z
N MET A 1 -3.83 10.20 10.94
CA MET A 1 -4.26 9.17 9.97
C MET A 1 -4.90 9.86 8.78
N VAL A 2 -4.33 9.67 7.58
CA VAL A 2 -4.87 10.22 6.33
C VAL A 2 -5.98 9.29 5.84
N ASN A 3 -7.07 9.83 5.31
CA ASN A 3 -8.18 9.02 4.80
C ASN A 3 -8.00 8.69 3.31
N SER A 4 -8.71 7.67 2.83
CA SER A 4 -8.62 7.20 1.44
C SER A 4 -8.97 8.27 0.41
N LEU A 5 -9.85 9.23 0.74
CA LEU A 5 -10.21 10.32 -0.18
C LEU A 5 -9.03 11.30 -0.37
N SER A 6 -8.31 11.61 0.71
CA SER A 6 -7.09 12.41 0.63
C SER A 6 -6.00 11.71 -0.18
N HIS A 7 -5.80 10.40 0.03
CA HIS A 7 -4.86 9.60 -0.75
C HIS A 7 -5.23 9.55 -2.25
N LEU A 8 -6.52 9.36 -2.56
CA LEU A 8 -7.04 9.46 -3.92
C LEU A 8 -6.74 10.83 -4.55
N GLY A 9 -6.94 11.91 -3.78
CA GLY A 9 -6.62 13.27 -4.19
C GLY A 9 -5.15 13.45 -4.57
N VAL A 10 -4.23 12.92 -3.77
CA VAL A 10 -2.79 12.94 -4.06
C VAL A 10 -2.47 12.14 -5.33
N GLY A 11 -3.05 10.95 -5.50
CA GLY A 11 -2.90 10.15 -6.72
C GLY A 11 -3.36 10.87 -7.99
N LEU A 12 -4.51 11.54 -7.92
CA LEU A 12 -5.04 12.36 -9.01
C LEU A 12 -4.15 13.59 -9.28
N LEU A 13 -3.63 14.23 -8.24
CA LEU A 13 -2.69 15.35 -8.37
C LEU A 13 -1.41 14.93 -9.09
N ILE A 14 -0.82 13.79 -8.71
CA ILE A 14 0.36 13.22 -9.38
C ILE A 14 0.04 12.96 -10.85
N ALA A 15 -1.11 12.33 -11.14
CA ALA A 15 -1.53 12.03 -12.50
C ALA A 15 -1.65 13.29 -13.37
N LEU A 16 -2.31 14.33 -12.85
CA LEU A 16 -2.52 15.59 -13.57
C LEU A 16 -1.20 16.35 -13.78
N THR A 17 -0.34 16.39 -12.76
CA THR A 17 0.98 17.05 -12.82
C THR A 17 1.86 16.44 -13.91
N LEU A 18 1.79 15.11 -14.08
CA LEU A 18 2.52 14.39 -15.11
C LEU A 18 1.78 14.29 -16.46
N GLY A 19 0.65 14.98 -16.61
CA GLY A 19 -0.10 15.08 -17.87
C GLY A 19 -0.94 13.85 -18.23
N PHE A 20 -1.14 12.90 -17.31
CA PHE A 20 -1.98 11.72 -17.56
C PHE A 20 -3.47 12.08 -17.59
N LYS A 21 -4.19 11.48 -18.55
CA LYS A 21 -5.64 11.67 -18.76
C LYS A 21 -6.38 10.33 -18.87
N GLY A 22 -7.71 10.39 -18.80
CA GLY A 22 -8.60 9.24 -19.01
C GLY A 22 -8.24 8.04 -18.14
N LYS A 23 -8.09 6.87 -18.77
CA LYS A 23 -7.82 5.60 -18.06
C LYS A 23 -6.53 5.64 -17.23
N LYS A 24 -5.44 6.22 -17.74
CA LYS A 24 -4.16 6.29 -17.00
C LYS A 24 -4.30 7.12 -15.72
N ARG A 25 -5.00 8.25 -15.79
CA ARG A 25 -5.31 9.08 -14.60
C ARG A 25 -6.10 8.28 -13.56
N ASN A 26 -7.16 7.60 -13.99
CA ASN A 26 -8.02 6.83 -13.07
C ASN A 26 -7.25 5.68 -12.42
N VAL A 27 -6.35 5.02 -13.17
CA VAL A 27 -5.47 3.98 -12.61
C VAL A 27 -4.53 4.55 -11.57
N LEU A 28 -3.90 5.70 -11.81
CA LEU A 28 -3.03 6.34 -10.81
C LEU A 28 -3.79 6.75 -9.55
N GLY A 29 -5.01 7.28 -9.69
CA GLY A 29 -5.89 7.53 -8.54
C GLY A 29 -6.19 6.25 -7.75
N PHE A 30 -6.52 5.16 -8.45
CA PHE A 30 -6.75 3.86 -7.81
C PHE A 30 -5.49 3.31 -7.12
N LEU A 31 -4.31 3.41 -7.75
CA LEU A 31 -3.05 2.98 -7.16
C LEU A 31 -2.74 3.72 -5.87
N ALA A 32 -3.14 5.00 -5.78
CA ALA A 32 -2.97 5.79 -4.57
C ALA A 32 -3.86 5.34 -3.40
N ILE A 33 -4.93 4.57 -3.62
CA ILE A 33 -5.76 3.98 -2.56
C ILE A 33 -5.66 2.46 -2.50
N LEU A 34 -4.79 1.86 -3.33
CA LEU A 34 -4.63 0.42 -3.39
C LEU A 34 -4.23 -0.17 -2.02
N PRO A 35 -3.30 0.43 -1.24
CA PRO A 35 -2.95 -0.08 0.09
C PRO A 35 -4.14 -0.18 1.05
N ASP A 36 -5.10 0.75 0.98
CA ASP A 36 -6.29 0.74 1.84
C ASP A 36 -7.23 -0.42 1.55
N LEU A 37 -7.05 -1.17 0.45
CA LEU A 37 -7.81 -2.40 0.21
C LEU A 37 -7.37 -3.57 1.11
N ASP A 38 -6.42 -3.34 2.02
CA ASP A 38 -5.99 -4.28 3.04
C ASP A 38 -7.10 -4.72 4.01
N PHE A 39 -8.23 -4.01 4.05
CA PHE A 39 -9.42 -4.47 4.77
C PHE A 39 -9.92 -5.82 4.23
N ILE A 40 -9.71 -6.11 2.93
CA ILE A 40 -10.12 -7.36 2.29
C ILE A 40 -9.34 -8.55 2.85
N PRO A 41 -7.98 -8.61 2.75
CA PRO A 41 -7.23 -9.68 3.39
C PRO A 41 -7.41 -9.68 4.90
N TYR A 42 -7.60 -8.52 5.54
CA TYR A 42 -7.85 -8.45 6.98
C TYR A 42 -9.13 -9.17 7.41
N ILE A 43 -10.22 -9.07 6.62
CA ILE A 43 -11.44 -9.85 6.86
C ILE A 43 -11.13 -11.35 6.82
N VAL A 44 -10.35 -11.80 5.82
CA VAL A 44 -9.94 -13.21 5.72
C VAL A 44 -9.15 -13.63 6.96
N PHE A 45 -8.17 -12.83 7.39
CA PHE A 45 -7.42 -13.07 8.61
C PHE A 45 -8.35 -13.19 9.83
N ALA A 46 -9.27 -12.25 10.02
CA ALA A 46 -10.18 -12.26 11.15
C ALA A 46 -11.02 -13.55 11.22
N LEU A 47 -11.51 -14.04 10.07
CA LEU A 47 -12.31 -15.26 9.98
C LEU A 47 -11.54 -16.54 10.28
N VAL A 48 -10.25 -16.62 9.95
CA VAL A 48 -9.45 -17.85 10.11
C VAL A 48 -8.55 -17.84 11.35
N SER A 49 -8.29 -16.68 11.94
CA SER A 49 -7.26 -16.49 12.98
C SER A 49 -7.48 -17.29 14.26
N SER A 50 -8.72 -17.61 14.62
CA SER A 50 -9.05 -18.42 15.81
C SER A 50 -8.86 -19.93 15.60
N SER A 51 -8.70 -20.36 14.34
CA SER A 51 -8.71 -21.77 13.95
C SER A 51 -7.32 -22.29 13.58
N VAL A 52 -6.28 -21.49 13.80
CA VAL A 52 -4.89 -21.80 13.45
C VAL A 52 -3.98 -21.67 14.69
N SER A 53 -2.79 -22.26 14.62
CA SER A 53 -1.81 -22.13 15.70
C SER A 53 -1.38 -20.66 15.87
N HIS A 54 -0.81 -20.34 17.04
CA HIS A 54 -0.34 -18.99 17.33
C HIS A 54 0.73 -18.51 16.34
N GLU A 55 1.62 -19.41 15.91
CA GLU A 55 2.68 -19.13 14.94
C GLU A 55 2.09 -18.79 13.57
N VAL A 56 1.12 -19.59 13.11
CA VAL A 56 0.43 -19.36 11.83
C VAL A 56 -0.38 -18.06 11.90
N ARG A 57 -1.08 -17.81 13.00
CA ARG A 57 -1.81 -16.57 13.23
C ARG A 57 -0.90 -15.35 13.10
N ASN A 58 0.31 -15.37 13.66
CA ASN A 58 1.24 -14.26 13.56
C ASN A 58 1.72 -14.02 12.12
N GLN A 59 2.01 -15.08 11.37
CA GLN A 59 2.39 -14.94 9.97
C GLN A 59 1.24 -14.41 9.11
N LEU A 60 0.03 -14.92 9.33
CA LEU A 60 -1.17 -14.40 8.67
C LEU A 60 -1.44 -12.94 9.05
N PHE A 61 -1.19 -12.55 10.30
CA PHE A 61 -1.30 -11.16 10.71
C PHE A 61 -0.34 -10.27 9.92
N TYR A 62 0.92 -10.65 9.71
CA TYR A 62 1.83 -9.81 8.91
C TYR A 62 1.48 -9.76 7.42
N LEU A 63 0.89 -10.83 6.87
CA LEU A 63 0.50 -10.87 5.47
C LEU A 63 -0.83 -10.17 5.19
N PHE A 64 -1.79 -10.31 6.10
CA PHE A 64 -3.19 -9.93 5.90
C PHE A 64 -3.70 -8.88 6.90
N GLY A 65 -2.89 -8.52 7.89
CA GLY A 65 -3.20 -7.47 8.85
C GLY A 65 -3.37 -6.12 8.18
N HIS A 66 -4.24 -5.30 8.74
CA HIS A 66 -4.39 -3.90 8.34
C HIS A 66 -3.06 -3.17 8.57
N ARG A 67 -2.56 -2.49 7.54
CA ARG A 67 -1.29 -1.72 7.50
C ARG A 67 -0.02 -2.54 7.65
N GLU A 68 -0.11 -3.82 7.33
CA GLU A 68 1.02 -4.73 7.32
C GLU A 68 1.58 -4.85 5.90
N PHE A 69 1.43 -6.00 5.22
CA PHE A 69 2.03 -6.25 3.92
C PHE A 69 1.71 -5.20 2.85
N MET A 70 0.46 -4.74 2.72
CA MET A 70 0.07 -3.77 1.68
C MET A 70 0.68 -2.37 1.88
N HIS A 71 1.23 -2.11 3.06
CA HIS A 71 1.98 -0.89 3.37
C HIS A 71 3.48 -1.15 3.53
N SER A 72 3.96 -2.28 3.02
CA SER A 72 5.39 -2.59 2.97
C SER A 72 6.06 -2.07 1.71
N ILE A 73 7.36 -1.82 1.80
CA ILE A 73 8.22 -1.53 0.65
C ILE A 73 8.19 -2.68 -0.35
N LEU A 74 8.11 -3.93 0.14
CA LEU A 74 7.99 -5.09 -0.74
C LEU A 74 6.73 -5.01 -1.62
N PHE A 75 5.58 -4.66 -1.03
CA PHE A 75 4.34 -4.49 -1.80
C PHE A 75 4.46 -3.36 -2.84
N ILE A 76 5.01 -2.21 -2.45
CA ILE A 76 5.28 -1.09 -3.38
C ILE A 76 6.13 -1.57 -4.57
N LEU A 77 7.22 -2.30 -4.30
CA LEU A 77 8.12 -2.81 -5.33
C LEU A 77 7.44 -3.83 -6.24
N LEU A 78 6.65 -4.75 -5.69
CA LEU A 78 5.90 -5.74 -6.47
C LEU A 78 4.90 -5.09 -7.40
N VAL A 79 4.09 -4.14 -6.91
CA VAL A 79 3.12 -3.43 -7.76
C VAL A 79 3.83 -2.58 -8.81
N THR A 80 4.91 -1.89 -8.46
CA THR A 80 5.71 -1.11 -9.40
C THR A 80 6.30 -1.98 -10.51
N LEU A 81 6.83 -3.15 -10.14
CA LEU A 81 7.33 -4.14 -11.10
C LEU A 81 6.21 -4.64 -12.02
N LEU A 82 5.03 -4.95 -11.48
CA LEU A 82 3.87 -5.37 -12.28
C LEU A 82 3.43 -4.29 -13.27
N ILE A 83 3.43 -3.02 -12.87
CA ILE A 83 3.15 -1.90 -13.77
C ILE A 83 4.19 -1.89 -14.90
N TRP A 84 5.48 -1.94 -14.57
CA TRP A 84 6.55 -1.97 -15.57
C TRP A 84 6.43 -3.16 -16.54
N LEU A 85 6.22 -4.37 -16.03
CA LEU A 85 6.11 -5.56 -16.86
C LEU A 85 4.92 -5.48 -17.83
N LYS A 86 3.81 -4.91 -17.39
CA LYS A 86 2.58 -4.81 -18.18
C LYS A 86 2.57 -3.65 -19.18
N THR A 87 3.14 -2.51 -18.81
CA THR A 87 3.03 -1.29 -19.63
C THR A 87 4.29 -0.95 -20.41
N LYS A 88 5.47 -1.35 -19.88
CA LYS A 88 6.80 -0.93 -20.36
C LYS A 88 6.95 0.60 -20.47
N ASP A 89 6.10 1.36 -19.79
CA ASP A 89 6.06 2.82 -19.81
C ASP A 89 6.76 3.36 -18.54
N ARG A 90 7.97 3.92 -18.73
CA ARG A 90 8.80 4.39 -17.62
C ARG A 90 8.13 5.50 -16.80
N LEU A 91 7.48 6.45 -17.47
CA LEU A 91 6.85 7.59 -16.79
C LEU A 91 5.63 7.12 -16.01
N PHE A 92 4.83 6.22 -16.59
CA PHE A 92 3.67 5.66 -15.91
C PHE A 92 4.07 4.76 -14.74
N THR A 93 5.14 3.98 -14.87
CA THR A 93 5.71 3.20 -13.76
C THR A 93 6.19 4.11 -12.63
N ALA A 94 6.92 5.18 -12.93
CA ALA A 94 7.39 6.13 -11.93
C ALA A 94 6.21 6.85 -11.24
N ALA A 95 5.17 7.22 -11.99
CA ALA A 95 3.96 7.80 -11.44
C ALA A 95 3.20 6.82 -10.54
N GLY A 96 3.11 5.54 -10.93
CA GLY A 96 2.49 4.49 -10.13
C GLY A 96 3.25 4.25 -8.83
N PHE A 97 4.58 4.19 -8.90
CA PHE A 97 5.44 4.14 -7.72
C PHE A 97 5.18 5.33 -6.80
N ALA A 98 5.21 6.55 -7.33
CA ALA A 98 4.99 7.78 -6.56
C ALA A 98 3.61 7.79 -5.88
N ALA A 99 2.56 7.33 -6.57
CA ALA A 99 1.21 7.26 -6.03
C ALA A 99 1.15 6.34 -4.80
N ILE A 100 1.62 5.09 -4.92
CA ILE A 100 1.58 4.12 -3.82
C ILE A 100 2.55 4.53 -2.69
N PHE A 101 3.74 5.01 -3.04
CA PHE A 101 4.73 5.46 -2.07
C PHE A 101 4.18 6.64 -1.24
N SER A 102 3.52 7.60 -1.88
CA SER A 102 2.93 8.74 -1.18
C SER A 102 1.88 8.30 -0.16
N HIS A 103 1.04 7.32 -0.50
CA HIS A 103 0.08 6.71 0.43
C HIS A 103 0.79 6.17 1.67
N VAL A 104 1.72 5.24 1.46
CA VAL A 104 2.40 4.53 2.55
C VAL A 104 3.21 5.51 3.40
N TYR A 105 3.88 6.46 2.77
CA TYR A 105 4.65 7.49 3.47
C TYR A 105 3.77 8.39 4.35
N LEU A 106 2.64 8.86 3.84
CA LEU A 106 1.72 9.71 4.59
C LEU A 106 1.09 8.96 5.77
N ASP A 107 0.71 7.70 5.58
CA ASP A 107 0.22 6.87 6.68
C ASP A 107 1.32 6.62 7.72
N TYR A 108 2.53 6.34 7.27
CA TYR A 108 3.71 6.12 8.13
C TYR A 108 4.06 7.36 8.96
N ALA A 109 3.96 8.56 8.37
CA ALA A 109 4.23 9.82 9.05
C ALA A 109 3.10 10.26 10.01
N THR A 110 1.88 9.71 9.86
CA THR A 110 0.70 10.19 10.62
C THR A 110 0.02 9.10 11.47
N SER A 111 0.58 7.89 11.53
CA SER A 111 0.01 6.73 12.24
C SER A 111 1.10 5.88 12.92
N TRP A 112 0.73 5.19 13.99
CA TRP A 112 1.66 4.64 14.98
C TRP A 112 2.01 3.16 14.84
N LYS A 113 1.44 2.45 13.86
CA LYS A 113 1.61 1.00 13.75
C LYS A 113 1.64 0.56 12.30
N MET A 114 2.84 0.46 11.76
CA MET A 114 3.12 -0.05 10.42
C MET A 114 4.45 -0.81 10.43
N ARG A 115 4.59 -1.81 9.55
CA ARG A 115 5.85 -2.56 9.37
C ARG A 115 6.33 -2.44 7.93
N PRO A 116 6.87 -1.26 7.54
CA PRO A 116 7.22 -1.00 6.15
C PRO A 116 8.30 -1.94 5.60
N PHE A 117 9.10 -2.55 6.48
CA PHE A 117 10.18 -3.45 6.11
C PHE A 117 9.83 -4.94 6.23
N TYR A 118 8.58 -5.32 6.55
CA TYR A 118 8.18 -6.74 6.50
C TYR A 118 8.35 -7.28 5.06
N PRO A 119 8.87 -8.52 4.85
CA PRO A 119 9.25 -9.55 5.83
C PRO A 119 10.68 -9.48 6.36
N PHE A 120 11.47 -8.47 5.99
CA PHE A 120 12.86 -8.32 6.43
C PHE A 120 12.98 -7.83 7.89
N SER A 121 11.96 -7.15 8.39
CA SER A 121 11.86 -6.75 9.80
C SER A 121 10.41 -6.80 10.28
N THR A 122 10.20 -7.27 11.51
CA THR A 122 8.90 -7.32 12.20
C THR A 122 8.72 -6.16 13.18
N GLY A 123 9.71 -5.27 13.31
CA GLY A 123 9.62 -4.07 14.13
C GLY A 123 8.58 -3.10 13.59
N THR A 124 7.70 -2.62 14.47
CA THR A 124 6.75 -1.55 14.13
C THR A 124 7.46 -0.22 14.05
N SER A 125 6.98 0.67 13.18
CA SER A 125 7.45 2.06 13.10
C SER A 125 7.29 2.79 14.43
N THR A 126 8.24 3.67 14.73
CA THR A 126 8.32 4.47 15.96
C THR A 126 8.16 5.97 15.74
N LEU A 127 7.85 6.43 14.51
CA LEU A 127 7.76 7.86 14.19
C LEU A 127 6.44 8.55 14.62
N GLY A 128 5.64 7.91 15.49
CA GLY A 128 4.51 8.55 16.15
C GLY A 128 4.89 8.95 17.58
N ALA A 129 4.71 10.24 17.88
CA ALA A 129 5.06 10.92 19.13
C ALA A 129 4.11 10.65 20.30
#